data_AF-A0A958M2I5-F1
#
_entry.id   AF-A0A958M2I5-F1
#
_cell.length_a   1.000
_cell.length_b   1.000
_cell.length_c   1.000
_cell.angle_alpha   90.00
_cell.angle_beta   90.00
_cell.angle_gamma   90.00
#
_symmetry.space_group_name_H-M   'P 1'
#
loop_
_entity.id
_entity.type
_entity.pdbx_description
1 polymer ?
#
loop_
_entity_poly.entity_id
_entity_poly.type
_entity_poly.pdbx_seq_one_letter_code
_entity_poly.pdbx_strand_id
1 'polypeptide(L)' 'YEKYHIHSVFGVAQPRECPGVPKEVLSPRATWNNDEAYYKTAFKLTNAFRENFKKFEAYASEEIRRGGPQRYAF' A
#
# COMPACT_ATOMS: atom_id res chain seq x y z
N TYR A 1 13.51 -2.70 11.73
CA TYR A 1 12.58 -1.88 10.92
C TYR A 1 12.63 -0.39 11.28
N GLU A 2 13.70 0.13 11.89
CA GLU A 2 13.74 1.53 12.35
C GLU A 2 13.76 2.56 11.21
N LYS A 3 14.40 2.20 10.08
CA LYS A 3 14.50 3.07 8.88
C LYS A 3 13.26 3.07 7.98
N TYR A 4 12.25 2.29 8.32
CA TYR A 4 11.07 2.09 7.47
C TYR A 4 9.77 2.35 8.24
N HIS A 5 8.74 2.75 7.51
CA HIS A 5 7.36 2.79 7.93
C HIS A 5 6.58 1.77 7.10
N ILE A 6 5.83 0.88 7.75
CA ILE A 6 4.99 -0.08 7.03
C ILE A 6 3.72 0.64 6.58
N HIS A 7 3.45 0.65 5.28
CA HIS A 7 2.27 1.29 4.74
C HIS A 7 1.00 0.62 5.30
N SER A 8 0.17 1.37 6.01
CA SER A 8 -1.03 0.84 6.71
C SER A 8 -2.01 0.05 5.82
N VAL A 9 -2.14 0.41 4.55
CA VAL A 9 -3.03 -0.26 3.59
C VAL A 9 -2.37 -1.42 2.83
N PHE A 10 -1.21 -1.19 2.21
CA PHE A 10 -0.54 -2.18 1.35
C PHE A 10 0.49 -3.06 2.06
N GLY A 11 0.92 -2.75 3.28
CA GLY A 11 1.93 -3.53 4.01
C GLY A 11 3.37 -3.38 3.50
N VAL A 12 3.61 -2.54 2.49
CA VAL A 12 4.95 -2.32 1.93
C VAL A 12 5.82 -1.49 2.86
N ALA A 13 7.13 -1.76 2.88
CA ALA A 13 8.09 -1.01 3.67
C ALA A 13 8.48 0.30 2.96
N GLN A 14 8.03 1.43 3.50
CA GLN A 14 8.34 2.76 2.97
C GLN A 14 9.57 3.32 3.68
N PRO A 15 10.61 3.77 2.96
CA PRO A 15 11.79 4.35 3.60
C PRO A 15 11.43 5.67 4.28
N ARG A 16 12.02 5.92 5.46
CA ARG A 16 11.85 7.21 6.18
C ARG A 16 12.72 8.31 5.61
N GLU A 17 13.82 7.94 4.95
CA GLU A 17 14.81 8.84 4.38
C GLU A 17 15.37 8.22 3.10
N CYS A 18 15.69 9.05 2.11
CA CYS A 18 16.35 8.64 0.87
C CYS A 18 17.23 9.81 0.41
N PRO A 19 18.56 9.62 0.26
CA PRO A 19 19.46 10.69 -0.15
C PRO A 19 19.04 11.33 -1.47
N GLY A 20 18.99 12.66 -1.51
CA GLY A 20 18.57 13.42 -2.70
C GLY A 20 17.05 13.46 -2.95
N VAL A 21 16.23 12.90 -2.04
CA VAL A 21 14.76 12.90 -2.16
C VAL A 21 14.14 13.67 -0.99
N PRO A 22 13.25 14.64 -1.25
CA PRO A 22 12.52 15.33 -0.19
C PRO A 22 11.72 14.37 0.68
N LYS A 23 11.71 14.59 2.00
CA LYS A 23 11.07 13.66 2.94
C LYS A 23 9.55 13.62 2.76
N GLU A 24 8.98 14.73 2.32
CA GLU A 24 7.54 14.94 2.16
C GLU A 24 6.96 14.04 1.08
N VAL A 25 7.75 13.69 0.04
CA VAL A 25 7.29 12.83 -1.06
C VAL A 25 7.41 11.34 -0.74
N LEU A 26 8.15 10.96 0.30
CA LEU A 26 8.34 9.55 0.70
C LEU A 26 7.07 8.94 1.30
N SER A 27 6.16 9.77 1.80
CA SER A 27 4.84 9.36 2.27
C SER A 27 3.76 9.84 1.29
N PRO A 28 3.17 8.96 0.48
CA PRO A 28 2.09 9.33 -0.43
C PRO A 28 0.86 9.89 0.31
N ARG A 29 0.68 9.54 1.58
CA ARG A 29 -0.35 10.18 2.41
C ARG A 29 -0.01 11.64 2.70
N ALA A 30 1.26 11.95 3.01
CA ALA A 30 1.69 13.31 3.33
C ALA A 30 1.69 14.24 2.11
N THR A 31 1.73 13.70 0.89
CA THR A 31 1.57 14.50 -0.33
C THR A 31 0.11 14.86 -0.62
N TRP A 32 -0.83 14.27 0.11
CA TRP A 32 -2.25 14.61 0.03
C TRP A 32 -2.60 15.54 1.18
N ASN A 33 -3.19 16.70 0.88
CA ASN A 33 -3.73 17.61 1.90
C ASN A 33 -5.10 17.16 2.44
N ASN A 34 -5.44 15.87 2.27
CA ASN A 34 -6.73 15.30 2.67
C ASN A 34 -6.58 13.78 2.92
N ASP A 35 -6.50 13.41 4.18
CA ASP A 35 -6.36 12.01 4.61
C ASP A 35 -7.55 11.15 4.20
N GLU A 36 -8.78 11.67 4.29
CA GLU A 36 -9.99 10.92 3.95
C GLU A 36 -10.01 10.56 2.46
N ALA A 37 -9.74 11.53 1.59
CA ALA A 37 -9.66 11.33 0.15
C ALA A 37 -8.53 10.35 -0.23
N TYR A 38 -7.39 10.43 0.46
CA TYR A 38 -6.29 9.49 0.30
C TYR A 38 -6.72 8.07 0.63
N TYR A 39 -7.28 7.84 1.82
CA TYR A 39 -7.68 6.51 2.27
C TYR A 39 -8.83 5.94 1.42
N LYS A 40 -9.80 6.75 1.01
CA LYS A 40 -10.85 6.34 0.06
C LYS A 40 -10.25 5.84 -1.26
N THR A 41 -9.26 6.56 -1.80
CA THR A 41 -8.57 6.19 -3.04
C THR A 41 -7.72 4.93 -2.85
N ALA A 42 -6.98 4.85 -1.73
CA ALA A 42 -6.17 3.69 -1.39
C ALA A 42 -7.04 2.43 -1.28
N PHE A 43 -8.19 2.48 -0.62
CA PHE A 43 -9.10 1.34 -0.51
C PHE A 43 -9.74 0.95 -1.84
N LYS A 44 -10.10 1.93 -2.68
CA LYS A 44 -10.52 1.65 -4.06
C LYS A 44 -9.44 0.87 -4.82
N LEU A 45 -8.18 1.27 -4.68
CA LEU A 45 -7.05 0.59 -5.31
C LEU A 45 -6.85 -0.81 -4.75
N THR A 46 -6.95 -1.02 -3.43
CA THR A 46 -6.83 -2.37 -2.85
C THR A 46 -7.92 -3.31 -3.36
N ASN A 47 -9.15 -2.82 -3.52
CA ASN A 47 -10.23 -3.61 -4.06
C ASN A 47 -9.98 -3.99 -5.52
N ALA A 48 -9.47 -3.06 -6.33
CA ALA A 48 -9.10 -3.33 -7.71
C ALA A 48 -7.98 -4.40 -7.82
N PHE A 49 -6.95 -4.33 -6.96
CA PHE A 49 -5.90 -5.37 -6.90
C PHE A 49 -6.49 -6.73 -6.52
N ARG A 50 -7.31 -6.79 -5.48
CA ARG A 50 -7.95 -8.03 -5.01
C ARG A 50 -8.84 -8.64 -6.08
N GLU A 51 -9.66 -7.83 -6.74
CA GLU A 51 -10.55 -8.30 -7.81
C GLU A 51 -9.75 -8.85 -8.99
N ASN A 52 -8.72 -8.12 -9.44
CA ASN A 52 -7.88 -8.59 -10.53
C ASN A 52 -7.11 -9.87 -10.18
N PHE A 53 -6.69 -10.02 -8.93
CA PHE A 53 -5.91 -11.17 -8.47
C PHE A 53 -6.70 -12.49 -8.48
N LYS A 54 -8.04 -12.46 -8.38
CA LYS A 54 -8.89 -13.66 -8.49
C LYS A 54 -8.59 -14.50 -9.73
N LYS A 55 -8.18 -13.87 -10.84
CA LYS A 55 -7.77 -14.55 -12.09
C LYS A 55 -6.57 -15.48 -11.92
N PHE A 56 -5.73 -15.21 -10.92
CA PHE A 56 -4.45 -15.88 -10.68
C PHE A 56 -4.44 -16.66 -9.36
N GLU A 57 -5.49 -16.56 -8.54
CA GLU A 57 -5.53 -17.08 -7.17
C GLU A 57 -5.30 -18.58 -7.09
N ALA A 58 -5.78 -19.36 -8.06
CA ALA A 58 -5.57 -20.80 -8.15
C ALA A 58 -4.11 -21.19 -8.38
N TYR A 59 -3.31 -20.31 -8.98
CA TYR A 59 -1.90 -20.56 -9.32
C TYR A 59 -0.93 -19.97 -8.30
N ALA A 60 -1.43 -19.18 -7.35
CA ALA A 60 -0.60 -18.50 -6.36
C ALA A 60 -0.23 -19.42 -5.20
N SER A 61 1.03 -19.34 -4.74
CA SER A 61 1.43 -19.93 -3.46
C SER A 61 0.84 -19.14 -2.29
N GLU A 62 0.82 -19.75 -1.10
CA GLU A 62 0.43 -19.05 0.14
C GLU A 62 1.28 -17.80 0.41
N GLU A 63 2.57 -17.84 0.06
CA GLU A 63 3.46 -16.68 0.17
C GLU A 63 2.98 -15.51 -0.70
N ILE A 64 2.61 -15.79 -1.96
CA ILE A 64 2.08 -14.77 -2.88
C ILE A 64 0.73 -14.23 -2.37
N ARG A 65 -0.16 -15.10 -1.88
CA ARG A 65 -1.46 -14.68 -1.32
C ARG A 65 -1.29 -13.74 -0.13
N ARG A 66 -0.30 -14.01 0.74
CA ARG A 66 0.02 -13.16 1.91
C ARG A 66 0.66 -11.83 1.56
N GLY A 67 1.27 -11.71 0.38
CA GLY A 67 1.84 -10.47 -0.15
C GLY A 67 0.82 -9.45 -0.65
N GLY A 68 -0.48 -9.77 -0.63
CA GLY A 68 -1.53 -8.85 -1.04
C GLY A 68 -1.75 -7.66 -0.08
N PRO A 69 -2.60 -6.69 -0.47
CA PRO A 69 -2.96 -5.56 0.40
C PRO A 69 -3.58 -6.02 1.72
N GLN A 70 -3.17 -5.37 2.82
CA GLN A 70 -3.47 -5.79 4.20
C GLN A 70 -4.79 -5.22 4.75
N ARG A 71 -5.22 -4.06 4.24
CA ARG A 71 -6.51 -3.45 4.60
C ARG A 71 -7.30 -3.14 3.35
N TYR A 72 -8.60 -3.34 3.43
CA TYR A 72 -9.57 -2.98 2.39
C TYR A 72 -10.89 -2.57 3.06
N ALA A 73 -11.64 -1.70 2.41
CA ALA A 73 -12.96 -1.25 2.84
C ALA A 73 -13.88 -1.22 1.62
N PHE A 74 -15.18 -1.42 1.84
CA PHE A 74 -16.22 -1.35 0.81
C PHE A 74 -16.65 0.10 0.56
#